data_AF-A0A351FRA0-F1
#
_entry.id   AF-A0A351FRA0-F1
#
_cell.length_a   1.000
_cell.length_b   1.000
_cell.length_c   1.000
_cell.angle_alpha   90.00
_cell.angle_beta   90.00
_cell.angle_gamma   90.00
#
_symmetry.space_group_name_H-M   'P 1'
#
loop_
_entity.id
_entity.type
_entity.pdbx_description
1 polymer ?
#
loop_
_entity_poly.entity_id
_entity_poly.type
_entity_poly.pdbx_seq_one_letter_code
_entity_poly.pdbx_strand_id
1 'polypeptide(L)'
;MRCQACKLEVPETRNVTFYQNIGVLIIRFPSSVEGHFCKACIHYLFWKMTLVSLVAGWWGLISLVTNCYFVINNVVQYIPCCFMRAPSGVPDTSPNQPTPHGPAFERIQRHHQDIIVSLEAGEPRSHVCERVGDRAMVPSSEVERYLRAYIDPQ
;
A
#
# COMPACT_ATOMS: atom_id res chain seq x y z
N MET A 1 -7.45 14.09 -5.60
CA MET A 1 -8.00 12.82 -6.17
C MET A 1 -7.72 11.69 -5.17
N ARG A 2 -8.55 10.63 -5.12
CA ARG A 2 -8.32 9.51 -4.18
C ARG A 2 -7.52 8.39 -4.82
N CYS A 3 -6.47 7.93 -4.14
CA CYS A 3 -5.70 6.77 -4.58
C CYS A 3 -6.54 5.49 -4.45
N GLN A 4 -6.58 4.64 -5.49
CA GLN A 4 -7.39 3.43 -5.46
C GLN A 4 -6.84 2.34 -4.52
N ALA A 5 -5.52 2.34 -4.26
CA ALA A 5 -4.85 1.41 -3.35
C ALA A 5 -4.96 1.82 -1.88
N CYS A 6 -4.45 3.00 -1.51
CA CYS A 6 -4.42 3.44 -0.10
C CYS A 6 -5.65 4.26 0.33
N LYS A 7 -6.57 4.57 -0.60
CA LYS A 7 -7.78 5.38 -0.39
C LYS A 7 -7.56 6.80 0.15
N LEU A 8 -6.31 7.24 0.30
CA LEU A 8 -5.96 8.59 0.73
C LEU A 8 -6.28 9.61 -0.36
N GLU A 9 -6.72 10.79 0.07
CA GLU A 9 -6.79 11.97 -0.76
C GLU A 9 -5.38 12.53 -0.96
N VAL A 10 -4.92 12.49 -2.20
CA VAL A 10 -3.59 12.93 -2.58
C VAL A 10 -3.68 14.04 -3.63
N PRO A 11 -2.67 14.93 -3.69
CA PRO A 11 -2.66 16.02 -4.66
C PRO A 11 -2.60 15.51 -6.09
N GLU A 12 -1.95 14.36 -6.32
CA GLU A 12 -1.71 13.82 -7.65
C GLU A 12 -1.86 12.29 -7.66
N THR A 13 -2.60 11.78 -8.64
CA THR A 13 -2.72 10.35 -8.94
C THR A 13 -2.47 10.11 -10.42
N ARG A 14 -1.83 8.99 -10.76
CA ARG A 14 -1.56 8.61 -12.15
C ARG A 14 -2.16 7.25 -12.44
N ASN A 15 -2.74 7.09 -13.63
CA ASN A 15 -3.13 5.78 -14.12
C ASN A 15 -1.87 5.03 -14.55
N VAL A 16 -1.60 3.89 -13.91
CA VAL A 16 -0.50 3.00 -14.30
C VAL A 16 -1.01 1.57 -14.34
N THR A 17 -0.44 0.80 -15.25
CA THR A 17 -0.69 -0.64 -15.38
C THR A 17 0.61 -1.38 -15.16
N PHE A 18 0.68 -2.14 -14.06
CA PHE A 18 1.81 -3.02 -13.77
C PHE A 18 1.45 -4.46 -14.06
N TYR A 19 2.41 -5.18 -14.65
CA TYR A 19 2.28 -6.59 -14.93
C TYR A 19 3.26 -7.37 -14.08
N GLN A 20 2.79 -8.51 -13.59
CA GLN A 20 3.57 -9.47 -12.84
C GLN A 20 3.44 -10.84 -13.50
N ASN A 21 4.56 -11.56 -13.59
CA ASN A 21 4.57 -12.90 -14.13
C ASN A 21 5.35 -13.82 -13.19
N ILE A 22 4.65 -14.73 -12.52
CA ILE A 22 5.28 -15.74 -11.66
C ILE A 22 5.37 -17.04 -12.48
N GLY A 23 6.59 -17.42 -12.83
CA GLY A 23 6.88 -18.69 -13.50
C GLY A 23 7.37 -19.71 -12.48
N VAL A 24 6.56 -20.74 -12.21
CA VAL A 24 6.97 -21.88 -11.39
C VAL A 24 7.28 -23.05 -12.32
N LEU A 25 8.55 -23.20 -12.73
CA LEU A 25 9.16 -24.25 -13.58
C LEU A 25 8.44 -24.63 -14.91
N ILE A 26 7.13 -24.87 -14.90
CA ILE A 26 6.27 -25.24 -16.04
C ILE A 26 4.98 -24.39 -16.09
N ILE A 27 4.50 -23.86 -14.96
CA ILE A 27 3.22 -23.15 -14.86
C ILE A 27 3.44 -21.64 -14.72
N ARG A 28 2.61 -20.85 -15.39
CA ARG A 28 2.67 -19.38 -15.41
C ARG A 28 1.43 -18.77 -14.77
N PHE A 29 1.62 -17.90 -13.79
CA PHE A 29 0.56 -17.10 -13.17
C PHE A 29 0.72 -15.63 -13.57
N PRO A 30 0.03 -15.17 -14.63
CA PRO A 30 -0.05 -13.75 -14.95
C PRO A 30 -0.92 -13.02 -13.92
N SER A 31 -0.44 -11.89 -13.43
CA SER A 31 -1.24 -10.94 -12.66
C SER A 31 -1.01 -9.53 -13.19
N SER A 32 -2.03 -8.69 -13.15
CA SER A 32 -1.95 -7.30 -13.56
C SER A 32 -2.71 -6.42 -12.59
N VAL A 33 -2.13 -5.27 -12.25
CA VAL A 33 -2.79 -4.24 -11.45
C VAL A 33 -2.85 -2.96 -12.29
N GLU A 34 -4.06 -2.48 -12.51
CA GLU A 34 -4.37 -1.25 -13.23
C GLU A 34 -5.16 -0.31 -12.33
N GLY A 35 -4.85 0.98 -12.40
CA GLY A 35 -5.62 1.97 -11.66
C GLY A 35 -4.91 3.29 -11.40
N HIS A 36 -5.65 4.20 -10.77
CA HIS A 36 -5.14 5.51 -10.34
C HIS A 36 -4.47 5.40 -8.97
N PHE A 37 -3.15 5.51 -8.96
CA PHE A 37 -2.34 5.36 -7.75
C PHE A 37 -1.53 6.63 -7.43
N CYS A 38 -1.23 6.83 -6.15
CA CYS A 38 -0.31 7.86 -5.69
C CYS A 38 1.15 7.41 -5.82
N LYS A 39 2.10 8.36 -5.77
CA LYS A 39 3.55 8.08 -5.90
C LYS A 39 4.04 6.94 -5.00
N ALA A 40 3.68 6.95 -3.71
CA ALA A 40 4.09 5.92 -2.76
C ALA A 40 3.54 4.53 -3.11
N CYS A 41 2.26 4.45 -3.51
CA CYS A 41 1.65 3.20 -3.95
C CYS A 41 2.27 2.68 -5.24
N ILE A 42 2.54 3.56 -6.21
CA ILE A 42 3.19 3.21 -7.47
C ILE A 42 4.60 2.65 -7.19
N HIS A 43 5.36 3.29 -6.31
CA HIS A 43 6.70 2.84 -5.92
C HIS A 43 6.67 1.45 -5.27
N TYR A 44 5.75 1.23 -4.32
CA TYR A 44 5.58 -0.07 -3.67
C TYR A 44 5.16 -1.17 -4.67
N LEU A 45 4.16 -0.90 -5.51
CA LEU A 45 3.67 -1.82 -6.53
C LEU A 45 4.76 -2.19 -7.52
N PHE A 46 5.53 -1.20 -7.98
CA PHE A 46 6.67 -1.39 -8.87
C PHE A 46 7.68 -2.35 -8.25
N TRP A 47 8.16 -2.08 -7.03
CA TRP A 47 9.14 -2.96 -6.40
C TRP A 47 8.59 -4.35 -6.11
N LYS A 48 7.36 -4.46 -5.62
CA LYS A 48 6.73 -5.75 -5.35
C LYS A 48 6.62 -6.60 -6.61
N MET A 49 6.09 -6.04 -7.70
CA MET A 49 5.85 -6.79 -8.93
C MET A 49 7.13 -7.03 -9.73
N THR A 50 7.98 -6.02 -9.84
CA THR A 50 9.27 -6.11 -10.53
C THR A 50 10.21 -7.07 -9.80
N LEU A 51 10.32 -7.01 -8.47
CA LEU A 51 11.20 -7.92 -7.73
C LEU A 51 10.71 -9.37 -7.81
N VAL A 52 9.40 -9.61 -7.70
CA VAL A 52 8.87 -10.97 -7.88
C VAL A 52 9.09 -11.45 -9.32
N SER A 53 8.88 -10.61 -10.33
CA SER A 53 9.15 -10.99 -11.73
C SER A 53 10.66 -11.20 -11.98
N LEU A 54 11.53 -10.43 -11.31
CA LEU A 54 12.98 -10.56 -11.28
C LEU A 54 13.51 -11.65 -10.34
N VAL A 55 12.67 -12.48 -9.71
CA VAL A 55 13.15 -13.65 -8.93
C VAL A 55 12.45 -14.92 -9.41
N ALA A 56 11.17 -14.82 -9.73
CA ALA A 56 10.33 -15.91 -10.20
C ALA A 56 10.14 -15.95 -11.74
N GLY A 57 10.73 -15.01 -12.50
CA GLY A 57 10.57 -14.97 -13.95
C GLY A 57 11.63 -15.73 -14.76
N TRP A 58 12.71 -16.22 -14.15
CA TRP A 58 13.87 -16.77 -14.89
C TRP A 58 13.90 -18.28 -15.02
N TRP A 59 12.93 -18.99 -14.43
CA TRP A 59 12.95 -20.46 -14.36
C TRP A 59 12.71 -21.15 -15.72
N GLY A 60 12.70 -20.42 -16.85
CA GLY A 60 12.68 -20.95 -18.22
C GLY A 60 13.09 -19.91 -19.28
N LEU A 61 13.61 -20.36 -20.44
CA LEU A 61 14.15 -19.51 -21.51
C LEU A 61 13.08 -18.61 -22.18
N ILE A 62 11.86 -19.12 -22.35
CA ILE A 62 10.71 -18.34 -22.86
C ILE A 62 10.33 -17.26 -21.83
N SER A 63 10.37 -17.59 -20.54
CA SER A 63 10.10 -16.65 -19.46
C SER A 63 11.14 -15.53 -19.40
N LEU A 64 12.39 -15.75 -19.82
CA LEU A 64 13.42 -14.72 -19.91
C LEU A 64 12.99 -13.54 -20.79
N VAL A 65 12.53 -13.82 -22.01
CA VAL A 65 12.17 -12.78 -23.00
C VAL A 65 10.89 -12.05 -22.58
N THR A 66 9.88 -12.79 -22.12
CA THR A 66 8.63 -12.21 -21.63
C THR A 66 8.85 -11.38 -20.36
N ASN A 67 9.75 -11.83 -19.47
CA ASN A 67 10.11 -11.09 -18.27
C ASN A 67 10.85 -9.78 -18.60
N CYS A 68 11.78 -9.79 -19.57
CA CYS A 68 12.39 -8.56 -20.06
C CYS A 68 11.34 -7.55 -20.54
N TYR A 69 10.32 -8.00 -21.28
CA TYR A 69 9.23 -7.13 -21.72
C TYR A 69 8.44 -6.54 -20.54
N PHE A 70 8.06 -7.37 -19.55
CA PHE A 70 7.32 -6.88 -18.38
C PHE A 70 8.14 -5.92 -17.52
N VAL A 71 9.43 -6.20 -17.31
CA VAL A 71 10.32 -5.30 -16.57
C VAL A 71 10.45 -3.97 -17.30
N ILE A 72 10.66 -3.98 -18.62
CA ILE A 72 10.73 -2.75 -19.42
C ILE A 72 9.42 -1.96 -19.32
N ASN A 73 8.26 -2.61 -19.46
CA ASN A 73 6.97 -1.94 -19.37
C ASN A 73 6.75 -1.32 -17.97
N ASN A 74 7.06 -2.06 -16.91
CA ASN A 74 6.98 -1.56 -15.54
C ASN A 74 7.91 -0.36 -15.33
N VAL A 75 9.12 -0.37 -15.90
CA VAL A 75 10.08 0.76 -15.83
C VAL A 75 9.55 1.97 -16.59
N VAL A 76 9.02 1.79 -17.80
CA VAL A 76 8.44 2.89 -18.60
C VAL A 76 7.26 3.53 -17.88
N GLN A 77 6.42 2.74 -17.20
CA GLN A 77 5.31 3.26 -16.38
C GLN A 77 5.78 3.91 -15.08
N TYR A 78 6.96 3.52 -14.57
CA TYR A 78 7.53 4.04 -13.34
C TYR A 78 8.31 5.36 -13.52
N ILE A 79 9.01 5.57 -14.63
CA ILE A 79 9.78 6.81 -14.91
C ILE A 79 8.93 8.08 -14.68
N PRO A 80 7.69 8.18 -15.20
CA PRO A 80 6.88 9.37 -15.02
C PRO A 80 6.39 9.57 -13.58
N CYS A 81 6.39 8.51 -12.75
CA CYS A 81 6.08 8.60 -11.33
C CYS A 81 7.19 9.29 -10.54
N CYS A 82 8.45 9.21 -10.98
CA CYS A 82 9.56 9.91 -10.33
C CYS A 82 9.35 11.44 -10.30
N PHE A 83 8.66 11.96 -11.33
CA PHE A 83 8.35 13.38 -11.48
C PHE A 83 7.05 13.84 -10.80
N MET A 84 6.27 12.92 -10.20
CA MET A 84 5.08 13.29 -9.45
C MET A 84 5.45 13.98 -8.13
N ARG A 85 4.61 14.94 -7.71
CA ARG A 85 4.74 15.53 -6.38
C ARG A 85 4.49 14.44 -5.33
N ALA A 86 5.44 14.30 -4.40
CA ALA A 86 5.23 13.43 -3.25
C ALA A 86 4.08 14.00 -2.41
N PRO A 87 3.20 13.15 -1.83
CA PRO A 87 2.22 13.62 -0.88
C PRO A 87 2.94 14.21 0.35
N SER A 88 2.91 15.54 0.49
CA SER A 88 3.47 16.23 1.65
C SER A 88 2.74 15.74 2.92
N GLY A 89 3.46 15.08 3.82
CA GLY A 89 2.93 14.63 5.12
C GLY A 89 2.74 13.13 5.30
N VAL A 90 3.10 12.30 4.32
CA VAL A 90 3.12 10.83 4.49
C VAL A 90 4.58 10.37 4.49
N PRO A 91 5.17 9.97 5.65
CA PRO A 91 6.51 9.38 5.67
C PRO A 91 6.53 8.10 4.82
N ASP A 92 7.69 7.81 4.20
CA ASP A 92 8.01 6.78 3.18
C ASP A 92 7.74 5.32 3.58
N THR A 93 6.69 5.05 4.33
CA THR A 93 6.35 3.72 4.82
C THR A 93 5.24 3.16 3.97
N SER A 94 5.47 1.92 3.54
CA SER A 94 4.52 1.04 2.83
C SER A 94 3.06 1.47 3.01
N PRO A 95 2.26 1.64 1.93
CA PRO A 95 0.89 2.15 2.00
C PRO A 95 -0.06 1.32 2.90
N ASN A 96 0.37 0.15 3.36
CA ASN A 96 -0.37 -0.73 4.26
C ASN A 96 0.16 -0.80 5.70
N GLN A 97 1.25 -0.12 6.07
CA GLN A 97 1.82 -0.25 7.41
C GLN A 97 1.80 1.11 8.13
N PRO A 98 1.10 1.23 9.28
CA PRO A 98 1.33 2.35 10.18
C PRO A 98 2.80 2.33 10.59
N THR A 99 3.47 3.47 10.51
CA THR A 99 4.82 3.60 11.07
C THR A 99 4.77 3.33 12.58
N PRO A 100 5.49 2.31 13.09
CA PRO A 100 5.46 1.98 14.53
C PRO A 100 6.02 3.09 15.44
N HIS A 101 6.61 4.14 14.86
CA HIS A 101 7.30 5.22 15.59
C HIS A 101 6.91 6.62 15.09
N GLY A 102 5.77 6.75 14.40
CA GLY A 102 5.27 8.06 13.99
C GLY A 102 4.65 8.85 15.17
N PRO A 103 4.66 10.18 15.15
CA PRO A 103 3.98 10.99 16.17
C PRO A 103 2.47 10.71 16.23
N ALA A 104 1.86 10.28 15.12
CA ALA A 104 0.47 9.82 15.08
C ALA A 104 0.26 8.46 15.78
N PHE A 105 1.23 7.54 15.64
CA PHE A 105 1.20 6.24 16.31
C PHE A 105 1.23 6.40 17.83
N GLU A 106 2.12 7.25 18.36
CA GLU A 106 2.18 7.53 19.81
C GLU A 106 0.90 8.16 20.37
N ARG A 107 0.21 8.97 19.56
CA ARG A 107 -1.08 9.57 19.94
C ARG A 107 -2.19 8.52 19.97
N ILE A 108 -2.25 7.64 18.98
CA ILE A 108 -3.22 6.53 18.95
C ILE A 108 -2.93 5.53 20.07
N GLN A 109 -1.66 5.18 20.29
CA GLN A 109 -1.23 4.22 21.31
C GLN A 109 -1.61 4.66 22.73
N ARG A 110 -1.62 5.97 23.02
CA ARG A 110 -2.12 6.50 24.29
C ARG A 110 -3.59 6.15 24.56
N HIS A 111 -4.38 5.91 23.51
CA HIS A 111 -5.78 5.50 23.59
C HIS A 111 -5.98 4.00 23.34
N HIS A 112 -4.92 3.19 23.35
CA HIS A 112 -4.99 1.76 23.03
C HIS A 112 -5.97 0.99 23.92
N GLN A 113 -5.98 1.28 25.22
CA GLN A 113 -6.86 0.59 26.16
C GLN A 113 -8.34 0.97 25.94
N ASP A 114 -8.62 2.24 25.68
CA ASP A 114 -9.98 2.71 25.34
C ASP A 114 -10.48 2.05 24.06
N ILE A 115 -9.62 1.90 23.05
CA ILE A 115 -9.92 1.25 21.78
C ILE A 115 -10.34 -0.21 22.01
N ILE A 116 -9.56 -0.98 22.78
CA ILE A 116 -9.86 -2.40 23.05
C ILE A 116 -11.21 -2.53 23.75
N VAL A 117 -11.43 -1.76 24.83
CA VAL A 117 -12.68 -1.80 25.59
C VAL A 117 -13.89 -1.48 24.69
N SER A 118 -13.74 -0.51 23.79
CA SER A 118 -14.80 -0.11 22.86
C SER A 118 -15.13 -1.22 21.84
N LEU A 119 -14.10 -1.90 21.33
CA LEU A 119 -14.28 -3.00 20.39
C LEU A 119 -14.89 -4.24 21.07
N GLU A 120 -14.46 -4.54 22.30
CA GLU A 120 -15.03 -5.63 23.11
C GLU A 120 -16.48 -5.37 23.49
N ALA A 121 -16.86 -4.10 23.70
CA ALA A 121 -18.24 -3.68 23.94
C ALA A 121 -19.15 -3.82 22.69
N GLY A 122 -18.60 -4.24 21.55
CA GLY A 122 -19.35 -4.42 20.30
C GLY A 122 -19.61 -3.13 19.53
N GLU A 123 -18.89 -2.05 19.85
CA GLU A 123 -19.05 -0.77 19.16
C GLU A 123 -18.55 -0.87 17.70
N PRO A 124 -19.28 -0.33 16.71
CA PRO A 124 -18.86 -0.41 15.32
C PRO A 124 -17.52 0.29 15.09
N ARG A 125 -16.62 -0.40 14.38
CA ARG A 125 -15.23 0.05 14.11
C ARG A 125 -15.16 1.49 13.57
N SER A 126 -16.09 1.88 12.70
CA SER A 126 -16.16 3.24 12.14
C SER A 126 -16.32 4.30 13.22
N HIS A 127 -17.18 4.07 14.21
CA HIS A 127 -17.42 5.00 15.31
C HIS A 127 -16.22 5.10 16.24
N VAL A 128 -15.54 3.97 16.49
CA VAL A 128 -14.29 3.95 17.27
C VAL A 128 -13.19 4.73 16.56
N CYS A 129 -13.02 4.54 15.25
CA CYS A 129 -12.02 5.27 14.46
C CYS A 129 -12.25 6.78 14.45
N GLU A 130 -13.50 7.23 14.30
CA GLU A 130 -13.86 8.65 14.29
C GLU A 130 -13.62 9.30 15.66
N ARG A 131 -14.15 8.68 16.73
CA ARG A 131 -13.97 9.19 18.10
C ARG A 131 -12.51 9.25 18.54
N VAL A 132 -11.73 8.21 18.22
CA VAL A 132 -10.31 8.16 18.56
C VAL A 132 -9.51 9.13 17.69
N GLY A 133 -9.88 9.27 16.42
CA GLY A 133 -9.28 10.25 15.52
C GLY A 133 -9.43 11.67 16.05
N ASP A 134 -10.64 12.03 16.50
CA ASP A 134 -10.92 13.34 17.08
C ASP A 134 -10.12 13.59 18.37
N ARG A 135 -10.05 12.59 19.27
CA ARG A 135 -9.29 12.71 20.53
C ARG A 135 -7.79 12.76 20.33
N ALA A 136 -7.27 11.96 19.40
CA ALA A 136 -5.84 11.89 19.10
C ALA A 136 -5.38 13.04 18.19
N MET A 137 -6.30 13.81 17.61
CA MET A 137 -6.05 14.77 16.51
C MET A 137 -5.32 14.09 15.34
N VAL A 138 -5.82 12.91 14.95
CA VAL A 138 -5.29 12.09 13.86
C VAL A 138 -6.45 11.71 12.93
N PRO A 139 -6.29 11.72 11.59
CA PRO A 139 -7.35 11.32 10.69
C PRO A 139 -7.84 9.89 10.97
N SER A 140 -9.15 9.65 10.91
CA SER A 140 -9.79 8.36 11.22
C SER A 140 -9.26 7.20 10.35
N SER A 141 -8.76 7.50 9.15
CA SER A 141 -8.13 6.53 8.25
C SER A 141 -6.79 5.99 8.77
N GLU A 142 -6.07 6.77 9.57
CA GLU A 142 -4.81 6.36 10.20
C GLU A 142 -5.07 5.50 11.44
N VAL A 143 -6.13 5.79 12.19
CA VAL A 143 -6.64 4.92 13.27
C VAL A 143 -7.08 3.57 12.70
N GLU A 144 -7.83 3.56 11.60
CA GLU A 144 -8.25 2.31 10.95
C GLU A 144 -7.05 1.45 10.53
N ARG A 145 -6.00 2.09 10.01
CA ARG A 145 -4.76 1.39 9.66
C ARG A 145 -4.06 0.80 10.88
N TYR A 146 -4.04 1.51 12.00
CA TYR A 146 -3.52 1.01 13.27
C TYR A 146 -4.27 -0.24 13.74
N LEU A 147 -5.61 -0.18 13.75
CA LEU A 147 -6.46 -1.31 14.14
C LEU A 147 -6.17 -2.56 13.29
N ARG A 148 -6.10 -2.37 11.95
CA ARG A 148 -5.84 -3.45 11.00
C ARG A 148 -4.44 -4.05 11.14
N ALA A 149 -3.46 -3.28 11.56
CA ALA A 149 -2.08 -3.76 11.67
C ALA A 149 -1.76 -4.39 13.02
N TYR A 150 -2.39 -3.94 14.12
CA TYR A 150 -1.98 -4.30 15.49
C TYR A 150 -3.02 -5.02 16.31
N ILE A 151 -4.32 -4.86 16.02
CA ILE A 151 -5.40 -5.50 16.78
C ILE A 151 -5.97 -6.71 16.04
N ASP A 152 -6.03 -6.65 14.71
CA ASP A 152 -6.57 -7.73 13.85
C ASP A 152 -5.59 -8.05 12.70
N PRO A 153 -4.37 -8.55 13.01
CA PRO A 153 -3.44 -8.99 11.98
C PRO A 153 -3.96 -10.29 11.37
N GLN A 154 -4.62 -10.20 10.21
CA GLN A 154 -4.96 -11.38 9.41
C GLN A 154 -3.74 -12.11 8.88
#